data_AF-W1YR90-F1
#
_entry.id   AF-W1YR90-F1
#
_cell.length_a   1.000
_cell.length_b   1.000
_cell.length_c   1.000
_cell.angle_alpha   90.00
_cell.angle_beta   90.00
_cell.angle_gamma   90.00
#
_symmetry.space_group_name_H-M   'P 1'
#
loop_
_entity.id
_entity.type
_entity.pdbx_description
1 polymer ?
#
loop_
_entity_poly.entity_id
_entity_poly.type
_entity_poly.pdbx_seq_one_letter_code
_entity_poly.pdbx_strand_id
1 'polypeptide(L)' 'MKIRSQVGMVLNLDKCIGCHTCSVTCKNVWTGREGMEYAWFNNVETKPGIGYPKNWEDQEEWQGGW' A
#
# COMPACT_ATOMS: atom_id res chain seq x y z
N MET A 1 31.81 4.52 -11.39
CA MET A 1 30.95 5.13 -10.34
C MET A 1 29.92 6.01 -11.01
N LYS A 2 28.63 5.67 -10.96
CA LYS A 2 27.54 6.48 -11.54
C LYS A 2 26.58 6.88 -10.42
N ILE A 3 26.78 8.07 -9.87
CA ILE A 3 25.93 8.58 -8.77
C ILE A 3 24.53 8.87 -9.32
N ARG A 4 23.52 8.45 -8.56
CA ARG A 4 22.10 8.75 -8.76
C ARG A 4 21.48 9.17 -7.43
N SER A 5 20.30 9.79 -7.51
CA SER A 5 19.53 10.20 -6.33
C SER A 5 18.07 9.75 -6.47
N GLN A 6 17.43 9.52 -5.33
CA GLN A 6 16.03 9.11 -5.21
C GLN A 6 15.44 9.66 -3.91
N VAL A 7 14.16 10.02 -3.92
CA VAL A 7 13.41 10.39 -2.72
C VAL A 7 12.92 9.11 -2.04
N GLY A 8 13.31 8.90 -0.79
CA GLY A 8 12.85 7.80 0.07
C GLY A 8 11.76 8.22 1.05
N MET A 9 11.11 7.25 1.67
CA MET A 9 10.07 7.46 2.69
C MET A 9 10.29 6.52 3.87
N VAL A 10 9.96 6.99 5.07
CA VAL A 10 9.99 6.20 6.31
C VAL A 10 8.63 6.27 6.99
N LEU A 11 8.11 5.11 7.40
CA LEU A 11 6.88 4.99 8.19
C LEU A 11 7.24 4.42 9.57
N ASN A 12 7.06 5.21 10.63
CA ASN A 12 7.29 4.74 11.99
C ASN A 12 6.05 4.01 12.52
N LEU A 13 6.14 2.68 12.62
CA LEU A 13 5.03 1.83 13.04
C LEU A 13 4.64 1.99 14.51
N ASP A 14 5.54 2.46 15.37
CA ASP A 14 5.25 2.75 16.79
C ASP A 14 4.26 3.92 16.93
N LYS A 15 4.26 4.85 15.97
CA LYS A 15 3.36 6.01 15.93
C LYS A 15 2.16 5.83 14.99
N CYS A 16 2.06 4.68 14.32
CA CYS A 16 0.93 4.41 13.44
C CYS A 16 -0.30 4.08 14.29
N ILE A 17 -1.41 4.79 14.05
CA ILE A 17 -2.67 4.60 14.78
C ILE A 17 -3.76 3.91 13.96
N GLY A 18 -3.44 3.43 12.76
CA GLY A 18 -4.40 2.70 11.92
C GLY A 18 -5.64 3.51 11.52
N CYS A 19 -5.55 4.84 11.39
CA CYS A 19 -6.73 5.69 11.16
C CYS A 19 -7.22 5.76 9.70
N HIS A 20 -6.50 5.17 8.75
CA HIS A 20 -6.81 5.17 7.31
C HIS A 20 -6.89 6.56 6.62
N THR A 21 -6.52 7.66 7.29
CA THR A 21 -6.55 9.00 6.67
C THR A 21 -5.74 9.05 5.38
N CYS A 22 -4.55 8.44 5.37
CA CYS A 22 -3.67 8.39 4.21
C CYS A 22 -4.29 7.62 3.03
N SER A 23 -5.14 6.64 3.30
CA SER A 23 -5.86 5.89 2.27
C SER A 23 -6.96 6.73 1.62
N VAL A 24 -7.77 7.40 2.44
CA VAL A 24 -8.90 8.21 1.97
C VAL A 24 -8.43 9.39 1.14
N THR A 25 -7.40 10.10 1.59
CA THR A 25 -6.86 11.24 0.82
C THR A 25 -6.30 10.79 -0.53
N CYS A 26 -5.62 9.65 -0.58
CA CYS A 26 -5.12 9.08 -1.83
C CYS A 26 -6.27 8.68 -2.77
N LYS A 27 -7.29 7.99 -2.25
CA LYS A 27 -8.49 7.58 -2.98
C LYS A 27 -9.21 8.77 -3.62
N ASN A 28 -9.49 9.81 -2.84
CA ASN A 28 -10.25 10.97 -3.29
C ASN A 28 -9.55 11.71 -4.43
N VAL A 29 -8.22 11.83 -4.36
CA VAL A 29 -7.45 12.55 -5.38
C VAL A 29 -7.23 11.71 -6.63
N TRP A 30 -6.94 10.41 -6.48
CA TRP A 30 -6.38 9.62 -7.59
C TRP A 30 -7.26 8.47 -8.09
N THR A 31 -8.04 7.81 -7.24
CA THR A 31 -8.74 6.56 -7.59
C THR A 31 -10.25 6.61 -7.34
N GLY A 32 -10.86 7.78 -7.48
CA GLY A 32 -12.31 8.00 -7.39
C GLY A 32 -13.08 7.81 -8.72
N ARG A 33 -12.39 7.50 -9.82
CA ARG A 33 -12.98 7.30 -11.15
C ARG A 33 -13.56 5.89 -11.32
N GLU A 34 -14.51 5.76 -12.25
CA GLU A 34 -15.10 4.48 -12.62
C GLU A 34 -14.04 3.45 -13.07
N GLY A 35 -14.16 2.22 -12.58
CA GLY A 35 -13.22 1.12 -12.80
C GLY A 35 -12.01 1.10 -11.84
N MET A 36 -11.85 2.09 -10.96
CA MET A 36 -10.76 2.14 -9.96
C MET A 36 -11.27 2.27 -8.53
N GLU A 37 -12.58 2.19 -8.30
CA GLU A 37 -13.22 2.41 -7.00
C GLU A 37 -12.76 1.36 -5.98
N TYR A 38 -12.49 0.14 -6.43
CA TYR A 38 -11.94 -0.92 -5.58
C TYR A 38 -10.47 -0.72 -5.24
N ALA A 39 -9.71 0.04 -6.05
CA ALA A 39 -8.26 0.11 -5.97
C ALA A 39 -7.77 1.15 -4.94
N TRP A 40 -6.98 0.70 -3.97
CA TRP A 40 -6.37 1.55 -2.95
C TRP A 40 -4.86 1.63 -3.16
N PHE A 41 -4.37 2.68 -3.83
CA PHE A 41 -2.94 2.87 -4.06
C PHE A 41 -2.13 2.99 -2.76
N ASN A 42 -2.75 3.52 -1.70
CA ASN A 42 -2.22 3.52 -0.36
C ASN A 42 -3.25 2.88 0.57
N ASN A 43 -2.97 1.67 1.07
CA ASN A 43 -3.83 0.93 1.98
C ASN A 43 -3.16 0.73 3.35
N VAL A 44 -3.97 0.49 4.38
CA VAL A 44 -3.51 0.17 5.74
C VAL A 44 -4.10 -1.17 6.12
N GLU A 45 -3.28 -2.07 6.64
CA GLU A 45 -3.65 -3.43 7.01
C GLU A 45 -3.37 -3.68 8.50
N THR A 46 -4.27 -4.38 9.17
CA THR A 46 -4.04 -4.83 10.55
C THR A 46 -3.31 -6.17 10.54
N LYS A 47 -2.31 -6.32 11.41
CA LYS A 47 -1.60 -7.59 11.62
C LYS A 47 -1.88 -8.12 13.03
N PRO A 48 -2.05 -9.45 13.20
CA PRO A 48 -2.08 -10.48 12.14
C PRO A 48 -3.30 -10.37 11.20
N GLY A 49 -3.11 -10.67 9.90
CA GLY A 49 -4.16 -10.55 8.88
C GLY A 49 -3.70 -10.89 7.46
N ILE A 50 -4.66 -11.12 6.56
CA ILE A 50 -4.43 -11.60 5.17
C ILE A 50 -4.17 -10.50 4.13
N GLY A 51 -4.34 -9.23 4.51
CA GLY A 51 -4.06 -8.08 3.64
C GLY A 51 -5.00 -7.87 2.45
N TYR A 52 -4.58 -6.97 1.55
CA TYR A 52 -5.28 -6.60 0.32
C TYR A 52 -4.30 -6.52 -0.88
N PRO A 53 -4.51 -7.30 -1.98
CA PRO A 53 -5.50 -8.36 -2.12
C PRO A 53 -5.26 -9.49 -1.09
N LYS A 54 -6.26 -10.36 -0.91
CA LYS A 54 -6.17 -11.42 0.09
C LYS A 54 -4.95 -12.31 -0.17
N ASN A 55 -4.19 -12.59 0.88
CA ASN A 55 -2.98 -13.40 0.88
C ASN A 55 -1.89 -12.90 -0.07
N TRP A 56 -1.78 -11.59 -0.31
CA TRP A 56 -0.79 -11.04 -1.23
C TRP A 56 0.68 -11.40 -0.89
N GLU A 57 0.96 -11.77 0.36
CA GLU A 57 2.29 -12.22 0.81
C GLU A 57 2.64 -13.65 0.32
N ASP A 58 1.67 -14.47 -0.11
CA ASP A 58 1.89 -15.84 -0.59
C ASP A 58 2.39 -15.87 -2.05
N GLN A 59 3.70 -16.05 -2.25
CA GLN A 59 4.27 -16.08 -3.60
C GLN A 59 4.18 -17.44 -4.30
N GLU A 60 3.77 -18.52 -3.62
CA GLU A 60 3.46 -19.79 -4.29
C GLU A 60 2.15 -19.65 -5.08
N GLU A 61 1.19 -18.88 -4.54
CA GLU A 61 -0.06 -18.51 -5.22
C GLU A 61 0.15 -17.38 -6.23
N TRP A 62 0.76 -16.26 -5.82
CA TRP A 62 0.74 -15.00 -6.60
C TRP A 62 1.91 -14.82 -7.57
N GLN A 63 2.97 -15.62 -7.47
CA GLN A 63 4.08 -15.67 -8.43
C GLN A 63 4.69 -14.30 -8.77
N GLY A 64 4.78 -13.41 -7.77
CA GLY A 64 5.37 -12.07 -7.90
C GLY A 64 6.86 -12.05 -7.56
N GLY A 65 7.53 -10.96 -7.95
CA GLY A 65 8.93 -10.72 -7.59
C GLY A 65 9.94 -11.40 -8.51
N TRP A 66 11.07 -11.79 -7.95
CA TRP A 66 12.22 -12.43 -8.62
C TRP A 66 12.45 -13.83 -8.07
#